data_AF-A0AAU9QIK5-F1
#
_entry.id   AF-A0AAU9QIK5-F1
#
_cell.length_a   1.000
_cell.length_b   1.000
_cell.length_c   1.000
_cell.angle_alpha   90.00
_cell.angle_beta   90.00
_cell.angle_gamma   90.00
#
_symmetry.space_group_name_H-M   'P 1'
#
loop_
_entity.id
_entity.type
_entity.pdbx_description
1 polymer ?
#
loop_
_entity_poly.entity_id
_entity_poly.type
_entity_poly.pdbx_seq_one_letter_code
_entity_poly.pdbx_strand_id
1 'polypeptide(L)'
;MEFRQKNTSAVANTAAMKYLTQNVSDPQAAKDAFNVVLERLGNCVDSYPYWHPILSIPAPLALDGRCLNSLYRGIDHTRYFVRGFVTCPYGEDEANQIIEYANGLSGLKAYKLDSPLYSDHSHPVVVEAIDIELEGDGTIRGKDAIRWFLEEQTKLAKYAEVAETWWNMRTEILGKPHGSRSSVFVSPHTGGNMKKILEALNQSGVYGPIKESSLEMISAKKREKISNTLISTAIKNYQPKDQAEVSEFSFELRGEQCKARVRDTWQDGEELSVRVQIGEINDCSLLVQGYFYPQKNIIQSLEPTGKRMIAEKFV
;
A
#
# COMPACT_ATOMS: atom_id res chain seq x y z
N MET A 1 7.05 11.21 -6.73
CA MET A 1 6.69 12.53 -6.18
C MET A 1 7.18 12.58 -4.74
N GLU A 2 7.79 13.68 -4.31
CA GLU A 2 8.22 13.83 -2.91
C GLU A 2 6.97 13.88 -2.03
N PHE A 3 6.88 13.00 -1.03
CA PHE A 3 5.75 12.98 -0.11
C PHE A 3 5.79 14.25 0.75
N ARG A 4 4.79 15.10 0.58
CA ARG A 4 4.63 16.35 1.33
C ARG A 4 3.45 16.20 2.27
N GLN A 5 3.74 15.71 3.47
CA GLN A 5 2.75 15.32 4.48
C GLN A 5 1.60 16.34 4.61
N LYS A 6 1.91 17.63 4.82
CA LYS A 6 0.88 18.68 4.98
C LYS A 6 -0.10 18.75 3.80
N ASN A 7 0.42 18.77 2.57
CA ASN A 7 -0.43 18.87 1.38
C ASN A 7 -1.24 17.58 1.18
N THR A 8 -0.59 16.43 1.36
CA THR A 8 -1.23 15.13 1.21
C THR A 8 -2.35 14.95 2.24
N SER A 9 -2.12 15.28 3.50
CA SER A 9 -3.12 15.24 4.56
C SER A 9 -4.27 16.21 4.31
N ALA A 10 -4.00 17.44 3.86
CA ALA A 10 -5.07 18.41 3.55
C ALA A 10 -6.02 17.91 2.44
N VAL A 11 -5.46 17.28 1.39
CA VAL A 11 -6.26 16.67 0.31
C VAL A 11 -7.10 15.51 0.84
N ALA A 12 -6.49 14.61 1.64
CA ALA A 12 -7.20 13.48 2.24
C ALA A 12 -8.34 13.93 3.17
N ASN A 13 -8.08 14.91 4.03
CA ASN A 13 -9.09 15.48 4.95
C ASN A 13 -10.25 16.10 4.17
N THR A 14 -9.96 16.86 3.11
CA THR A 14 -10.99 17.48 2.26
C THR A 14 -11.86 16.42 1.56
N ALA A 15 -11.24 15.38 1.03
CA ALA A 15 -11.95 14.29 0.37
C ALA A 15 -12.83 13.49 1.34
N ALA A 16 -12.31 13.17 2.53
CA ALA A 16 -13.05 12.46 3.57
C ALA A 16 -14.23 13.30 4.10
N MET A 17 -14.01 14.60 4.37
CA MET A 17 -15.06 15.52 4.78
C MET A 17 -16.17 15.57 3.73
N LYS A 18 -15.83 15.82 2.46
CA LYS A 18 -16.81 15.84 1.38
C LYS A 18 -17.63 14.56 1.33
N TYR A 19 -16.96 13.41 1.40
CA TYR A 19 -17.63 12.11 1.36
C TYR A 19 -18.63 11.92 2.51
N LEU A 20 -18.25 12.30 3.74
CA LEU A 20 -19.06 12.12 4.94
C LEU A 20 -20.10 13.22 5.15
N THR A 21 -20.13 14.30 4.38
CA THR A 21 -21.08 15.41 4.65
C THR A 21 -21.97 15.77 3.46
N GLN A 22 -21.80 15.15 2.29
CA GLN A 22 -22.50 15.58 1.07
C GLN A 22 -23.95 15.07 0.95
N ASN A 23 -24.33 13.98 1.63
CA ASN A 23 -25.66 13.36 1.50
C ASN A 23 -26.50 13.42 2.80
N VAL A 24 -26.16 14.32 3.71
CA VAL A 24 -26.97 14.60 4.91
C VAL A 24 -27.84 15.83 4.69
N SER A 25 -28.95 15.93 5.42
CA SER A 25 -29.87 17.07 5.34
C SER A 25 -29.27 18.36 5.91
N ASP A 26 -28.38 18.26 6.89
CA ASP A 26 -27.61 19.40 7.42
C ASP A 26 -26.09 19.21 7.21
N PRO A 27 -25.57 19.61 6.03
CA PRO A 27 -24.14 19.51 5.73
C PRO A 27 -23.26 20.38 6.63
N GLN A 28 -23.78 21.43 7.28
CA GLN A 28 -22.96 22.29 8.13
C GLN A 28 -22.73 21.62 9.48
N ALA A 29 -23.78 21.11 10.13
CA ALA A 29 -23.64 20.34 11.36
C ALA A 29 -22.73 19.11 11.18
N ALA A 30 -22.85 18.40 10.05
CA ALA A 30 -21.97 17.28 9.75
C ALA A 30 -20.49 17.67 9.53
N LYS A 31 -20.22 18.85 8.95
CA LYS A 31 -18.85 19.37 8.85
C LYS A 31 -18.28 19.73 10.23
N ASP A 32 -19.10 20.33 11.10
CA ASP A 32 -18.67 20.67 12.45
C ASP A 32 -18.34 19.40 13.26
N ALA A 33 -19.20 18.37 13.16
CA ALA A 33 -18.93 17.05 13.73
C ALA A 33 -17.66 16.40 13.15
N PHE A 34 -17.45 16.48 11.83
CA PHE A 34 -16.23 15.99 11.18
C PHE A 34 -14.98 16.73 11.69
N ASN A 35 -15.05 18.04 11.89
CA ASN A 35 -13.91 18.81 12.40
C ASN A 35 -13.53 18.41 13.83
N VAL A 36 -14.52 18.13 14.69
CA VAL A 36 -14.28 17.58 16.04
C VAL A 36 -13.59 16.22 15.95
N VAL A 37 -14.06 15.34 15.05
CA VAL A 37 -13.41 14.04 14.80
C VAL A 37 -11.98 14.23 14.29
N LEU A 38 -11.75 15.15 13.36
CA LEU A 38 -10.44 15.42 12.77
C LEU A 38 -9.44 15.95 13.82
N GLU A 39 -9.89 16.86 14.68
CA GLU A 39 -9.09 17.36 15.81
C GLU A 39 -8.74 16.23 16.78
N ARG A 40 -9.70 15.33 17.04
CA ARG A 40 -9.52 14.21 17.95
C ARG A 40 -8.61 13.12 17.37
N LEU A 41 -8.85 12.69 16.14
CA LEU A 41 -8.19 11.52 15.55
C LEU A 41 -6.96 11.84 14.71
N GLY A 42 -6.72 13.12 14.41
CA GLY A 42 -5.65 13.55 13.51
C GLY A 42 -6.03 13.39 12.04
N ASN A 43 -5.06 13.49 11.15
CA ASN A 43 -5.31 13.52 9.70
C ASN A 43 -5.90 12.21 9.14
N CYS A 44 -6.67 12.33 8.06
CA CYS A 44 -7.18 11.20 7.29
C CYS A 44 -6.04 10.43 6.59
N VAL A 45 -6.24 9.12 6.45
CA VAL A 45 -5.29 8.16 5.87
C VAL A 45 -6.04 7.17 4.97
N ASP A 46 -5.33 6.52 4.05
CA ASP A 46 -5.92 5.56 3.12
C ASP A 46 -5.81 4.12 3.65
N SER A 47 -4.73 3.81 4.38
CA SER A 47 -4.55 2.51 5.03
C SER A 47 -3.60 2.60 6.22
N TYR A 48 -3.85 1.80 7.25
CA TYR A 48 -2.96 1.68 8.40
C TYR A 48 -1.72 0.86 8.09
N PRO A 49 -0.58 1.14 8.74
CA PRO A 49 0.50 0.18 8.81
C PRO A 49 0.09 -1.05 9.64
N TYR A 50 0.64 -2.24 9.37
CA TYR A 50 0.22 -3.46 10.05
C TYR A 50 0.47 -3.45 11.58
N TRP A 51 1.40 -2.61 12.06
CA TRP A 51 1.72 -2.46 13.47
C TRP A 51 0.79 -1.50 14.21
N HIS A 52 -0.09 -0.81 13.49
CA HIS A 52 -0.99 0.16 14.08
C HIS A 52 -1.98 -0.50 15.07
N PRO A 53 -2.22 0.09 16.26
CA PRO A 53 -3.13 -0.45 17.27
C PRO A 53 -4.52 -0.84 16.74
N ILE A 54 -5.08 -0.09 15.79
CA ILE A 54 -6.37 -0.42 15.15
C ILE A 54 -6.38 -1.80 14.47
N LEU A 55 -5.22 -2.27 13.95
CA LEU A 55 -5.07 -3.56 13.29
C LEU A 55 -4.41 -4.63 14.16
N SER A 56 -3.78 -4.23 15.27
CA SER A 56 -3.03 -5.14 16.15
C SER A 56 -3.71 -5.40 17.50
N ILE A 57 -4.83 -4.72 17.80
CA ILE A 57 -5.64 -4.94 19.00
C ILE A 57 -7.03 -5.49 18.62
N PRO A 58 -7.43 -6.68 19.12
CA PRO A 58 -6.57 -7.65 19.79
C PRO A 58 -5.56 -8.22 18.79
N ALA A 59 -4.48 -8.85 19.28
CA ALA A 59 -3.49 -9.47 18.41
C ALA A 59 -4.19 -10.54 17.55
N PRO A 60 -4.19 -10.42 16.21
CA PRO A 60 -4.90 -11.37 15.37
C PRO A 60 -4.23 -12.74 15.44
N LEU A 61 -5.05 -13.80 15.39
CA LEU A 61 -4.59 -15.19 15.49
C LEU A 61 -3.75 -15.62 14.27
N ALA A 62 -3.93 -14.96 13.12
CA ALA A 62 -3.20 -15.22 11.89
C ALA A 62 -2.80 -13.92 11.17
N LEU A 63 -1.72 -13.99 10.40
CA LEU A 63 -1.14 -12.85 9.68
C LEU A 63 -1.89 -12.49 8.40
N ASP A 64 -2.65 -13.44 7.85
CA ASP A 64 -3.48 -13.28 6.67
C ASP A 64 -4.81 -12.59 7.05
N GLY A 65 -5.14 -11.51 6.35
CA GLY A 65 -6.44 -10.84 6.55
C GLY A 65 -6.50 -9.79 7.65
N ARG A 66 -5.37 -9.15 8.01
CA ARG A 66 -5.37 -7.88 8.76
C ARG A 66 -5.93 -6.74 7.93
N CYS A 67 -7.22 -6.79 7.65
CA CYS A 67 -7.97 -5.67 7.11
C CYS A 67 -9.08 -5.28 8.08
N LEU A 68 -9.48 -4.02 8.05
CA LEU A 68 -10.45 -3.49 9.00
C LEU A 68 -11.79 -4.26 8.96
N ASN A 69 -12.25 -4.61 7.75
CA ASN A 69 -13.49 -5.37 7.55
C ASN A 69 -13.48 -6.76 8.20
N SER A 70 -12.31 -7.38 8.34
CA SER A 70 -12.17 -8.69 9.01
C SER A 70 -12.18 -8.56 10.53
N LEU A 71 -11.74 -7.42 11.06
CA LEU A 71 -11.64 -7.17 12.51
C LEU A 71 -12.92 -6.56 13.11
N TYR A 72 -13.61 -5.70 12.36
CA TYR A 72 -14.79 -4.99 12.82
C TYR A 72 -15.97 -5.33 11.90
N ARG A 73 -16.85 -6.22 12.36
CA ARG A 73 -18.05 -6.60 11.61
C ARG A 73 -19.06 -5.43 11.61
N GLY A 74 -19.76 -5.28 10.50
CA GLY A 74 -20.81 -4.26 10.35
C GLY A 74 -20.30 -2.86 10.06
N ILE A 75 -19.00 -2.65 9.84
CA ILE A 75 -18.50 -1.36 9.38
C ILE A 75 -18.97 -1.06 7.96
N ASP A 76 -19.29 0.20 7.71
CA ASP A 76 -19.76 0.70 6.43
C ASP A 76 -19.36 2.17 6.27
N HIS A 77 -19.19 2.62 5.02
CA HIS A 77 -18.83 4.00 4.69
C HIS A 77 -17.66 4.56 5.51
N THR A 78 -16.67 3.71 5.77
CA THR A 78 -15.62 3.97 6.75
C THR A 78 -14.55 4.93 6.22
N ARG A 79 -14.07 5.83 7.09
CA ARG A 79 -12.90 6.69 6.86
C ARG A 79 -11.89 6.53 7.97
N TYR A 80 -10.61 6.46 7.59
CA TYR A 80 -9.50 6.22 8.51
C TYR A 80 -8.78 7.52 8.83
N PHE A 81 -8.28 7.62 10.04
CA PHE A 81 -7.52 8.74 10.58
C PHE A 81 -6.31 8.19 11.35
N VAL A 82 -5.33 9.04 11.67
CA VAL A 82 -4.09 8.60 12.35
C VAL A 82 -4.37 7.83 13.64
N ARG A 83 -5.33 8.26 14.46
CA ARG A 83 -5.61 7.65 15.77
C ARG A 83 -6.82 6.72 15.78
N GLY A 84 -7.45 6.46 14.64
CA GLY A 84 -8.73 5.75 14.65
C GLY A 84 -9.54 5.91 13.38
N PHE A 85 -10.75 5.37 13.36
CA PHE A 85 -11.63 5.47 12.20
C PHE A 85 -13.03 5.92 12.59
N VAL A 86 -13.78 6.39 11.59
CA VAL A 86 -15.21 6.63 11.69
C VAL A 86 -15.92 5.76 10.68
N THR A 87 -16.99 5.11 11.11
CA THR A 87 -17.84 4.24 10.30
C THR A 87 -19.29 4.64 10.44
N CYS A 88 -20.09 4.54 9.37
CA CYS A 88 -21.48 4.99 9.34
C CYS A 88 -22.42 3.84 8.94
N PRO A 89 -22.59 2.80 9.78
CA PRO A 89 -23.57 1.75 9.54
C PRO A 89 -24.99 2.30 9.50
N TYR A 90 -25.88 1.64 8.76
CA TYR A 90 -27.29 2.00 8.68
C TYR A 90 -28.15 1.41 9.80
N GLY A 91 -27.70 0.32 10.44
CA GLY A 91 -28.42 -0.29 11.55
C GLY A 91 -27.81 0.07 12.90
N GLU A 92 -28.70 0.31 13.87
CA GLU A 92 -28.31 0.70 15.23
C GLU A 92 -27.65 -0.46 15.99
N ASP A 93 -28.10 -1.69 15.75
CA ASP A 93 -27.53 -2.88 16.35
C ASP A 93 -26.09 -3.10 15.91
N GLU A 94 -25.78 -2.89 14.62
CA GLU A 94 -24.41 -2.94 14.09
C GLU A 94 -23.53 -1.87 14.73
N ALA A 95 -24.05 -0.64 14.87
CA ALA A 95 -23.33 0.43 15.55
C ALA A 95 -22.99 0.07 17.00
N ASN A 96 -23.97 -0.46 17.74
CA ASN A 96 -23.79 -0.88 19.13
C ASN A 96 -22.80 -2.05 19.26
N GLN A 97 -22.85 -3.03 18.36
CA GLN A 97 -21.90 -4.15 18.32
C GLN A 97 -20.46 -3.67 18.12
N ILE A 98 -20.24 -2.70 17.22
CA ILE A 98 -18.91 -2.11 17.01
C ILE A 98 -18.41 -1.44 18.29
N ILE A 99 -19.29 -0.69 18.97
CA ILE A 99 -18.97 0.01 20.23
C ILE A 99 -18.62 -0.98 21.34
N GLU A 100 -19.46 -1.98 21.56
CA GLU A 100 -19.26 -3.01 22.59
C GLU A 100 -17.97 -3.79 22.35
N TYR A 101 -17.73 -4.22 21.12
CA TYR A 101 -16.51 -4.94 20.75
C TYR A 101 -15.26 -4.10 21.01
N ALA A 102 -15.22 -2.86 20.50
CA ALA A 102 -14.05 -2.00 20.67
C ALA A 102 -13.81 -1.59 22.13
N ASN A 103 -14.86 -1.27 22.89
CA ASN A 103 -14.72 -0.92 24.32
C ASN A 103 -14.35 -2.11 25.20
N GLY A 104 -14.57 -3.35 24.74
CA GLY A 104 -14.09 -4.56 25.40
C GLY A 104 -12.58 -4.79 25.27
N LEU A 105 -11.88 -4.00 24.44
CA LEU A 105 -10.46 -4.16 24.13
C LEU A 105 -9.63 -3.07 24.79
N SER A 106 -8.64 -3.48 25.60
CA SER A 106 -7.70 -2.54 26.20
C SER A 106 -6.90 -1.79 25.13
N GLY A 107 -6.89 -0.47 25.20
CA GLY A 107 -6.20 0.40 24.24
C GLY A 107 -7.10 0.94 23.12
N LEU A 108 -8.38 0.55 23.09
CA LEU A 108 -9.39 1.11 22.19
C LEU A 108 -10.54 1.77 22.97
N LYS A 109 -11.18 2.73 22.33
CA LYS A 109 -12.41 3.37 22.80
C LYS A 109 -13.33 3.61 21.61
N ALA A 110 -14.62 3.35 21.78
CA ALA A 110 -15.62 3.64 20.76
C ALA A 110 -16.85 4.35 21.33
N TYR A 111 -17.43 5.21 20.51
CA TYR A 111 -18.64 5.97 20.84
C TYR A 111 -19.40 6.40 19.59
N LYS A 112 -20.72 6.58 19.72
CA LYS A 112 -21.60 7.11 18.68
C LYS A 112 -21.49 8.64 18.63
N LEU A 113 -21.59 9.23 17.44
CA LEU A 113 -21.74 10.68 17.30
C LEU A 113 -23.22 11.07 17.38
N ASP A 114 -23.48 12.24 17.95
CA ASP A 114 -24.84 12.80 18.04
C ASP A 114 -25.34 13.32 16.68
N SER A 115 -24.43 13.73 15.80
CA SER A 115 -24.75 14.20 14.45
C SER A 115 -24.55 13.11 13.41
N PRO A 116 -25.45 12.97 12.42
CA PRO A 116 -25.27 12.04 11.33
C PRO A 116 -24.08 12.44 10.46
N LEU A 117 -23.41 11.43 9.90
CA LEU A 117 -22.38 11.55 8.89
C LEU A 117 -22.75 10.58 7.76
N TYR A 118 -22.36 10.88 6.54
CA TYR A 118 -22.66 10.13 5.32
C TYR A 118 -24.14 10.11 4.91
N SER A 119 -25.08 9.83 5.83
CA SER A 119 -26.54 9.82 5.58
C SER A 119 -27.30 10.10 6.88
N ASP A 120 -28.48 10.73 6.77
CA ASP A 120 -29.38 11.01 7.91
C ASP A 120 -29.89 9.75 8.63
N HIS A 121 -29.83 8.60 7.97
CA HIS A 121 -30.25 7.30 8.51
C HIS A 121 -29.09 6.43 9.00
N SER A 122 -27.87 6.96 9.02
CA SER A 122 -26.73 6.24 9.55
C SER A 122 -26.54 6.48 11.04
N HIS A 123 -25.76 5.62 11.67
CA HIS A 123 -25.38 5.71 13.07
C HIS A 123 -23.86 5.81 13.18
N PRO A 124 -23.26 7.00 13.02
CA PRO A 124 -21.82 7.14 12.97
C PRO A 124 -21.15 6.73 14.28
N VAL A 125 -20.17 5.84 14.18
CA VAL A 125 -19.36 5.36 15.30
C VAL A 125 -17.91 5.78 15.07
N VAL A 126 -17.33 6.38 16.10
CA VAL A 126 -15.89 6.65 16.20
C VAL A 126 -15.24 5.51 16.95
N VAL A 127 -14.13 4.98 16.42
CA VAL A 127 -13.23 4.06 17.13
C VAL A 127 -11.85 4.70 17.21
N GLU A 128 -11.37 4.93 18.43
CA GLU A 128 -10.11 5.59 18.75
C GLU A 128 -9.13 4.59 19.41
N ALA A 129 -7.89 4.56 18.95
CA ALA A 129 -6.76 3.97 19.65
C ALA A 129 -6.21 4.98 20.67
N ILE A 130 -6.52 4.77 21.95
CA ILE A 130 -6.34 5.78 22.99
C ILE A 130 -4.87 5.99 23.39
N ASP A 131 -4.02 4.98 23.17
CA ASP A 131 -2.60 5.02 23.53
C ASP A 131 -1.73 5.73 22.48
N ILE A 132 -2.33 6.22 21.38
CA ILE A 132 -1.59 6.94 20.34
C ILE A 132 -1.44 8.41 20.74
N GLU A 133 -0.19 8.80 21.01
CA GLU A 133 0.24 10.19 21.15
C GLU A 133 0.84 10.70 19.83
N LEU A 134 0.51 11.95 19.46
CA LEU A 134 1.04 12.61 18.27
C LEU A 134 2.13 13.63 18.61
N GLU A 135 3.14 13.70 17.75
CA GLU A 135 4.16 14.74 17.74
C GLU A 135 3.59 16.05 17.17
N GLY A 136 4.33 17.15 17.31
CA GLY A 136 3.92 18.47 16.79
C GLY A 136 3.75 18.55 15.26
N ASP A 137 4.26 17.56 14.51
CA ASP A 137 4.05 17.42 13.07
C ASP A 137 2.84 16.53 12.71
N GLY A 138 2.12 16.02 13.71
CA GLY A 138 0.95 15.15 13.57
C GLY A 138 1.28 13.68 13.32
N THR A 139 2.54 13.28 13.34
CA THR A 139 2.94 11.86 13.28
C THR A 139 2.86 11.20 14.65
N ILE A 140 2.79 9.88 14.70
CA ILE A 140 2.83 9.10 15.94
C ILE A 140 4.21 9.26 16.59
N ARG A 141 4.20 9.40 17.92
CA ARG A 141 5.42 9.47 18.75
C ARG A 141 6.41 8.36 18.37
N GLY A 142 7.61 8.76 17.97
CA GLY A 142 8.54 7.85 17.28
C GLY A 142 8.91 6.60 18.08
N LYS A 143 9.02 6.73 19.42
CA LYS A 143 9.34 5.59 20.30
C LYS A 143 8.23 4.52 20.33
N ASP A 144 6.96 4.93 20.25
CA ASP A 144 5.84 3.98 20.30
C ASP A 144 5.68 3.28 18.95
N ALA A 145 5.77 4.06 17.86
CA ALA A 145 5.75 3.49 16.51
C ALA A 145 6.86 2.45 16.31
N ILE A 146 8.10 2.74 16.76
CA ILE A 146 9.22 1.78 16.69
C ILE A 146 8.96 0.57 17.57
N ARG A 147 8.44 0.76 18.79
CA ARG A 147 8.11 -0.35 19.70
C ARG A 147 7.08 -1.29 19.09
N TRP A 148 5.94 -0.77 18.63
CA TRP A 148 4.87 -1.60 18.02
C TRP A 148 5.36 -2.29 16.74
N PHE A 149 6.14 -1.58 15.92
CA PHE A 149 6.79 -2.18 14.76
C PHE A 149 7.68 -3.36 15.15
N LEU A 150 8.53 -3.22 16.17
CA LEU A 150 9.42 -4.29 16.62
C LEU A 150 8.66 -5.49 17.22
N GLU A 151 7.62 -5.23 18.00
CA GLU A 151 6.74 -6.27 18.54
C GLU A 151 6.13 -7.11 17.42
N GLU A 152 5.65 -6.48 16.35
CA GLU A 152 5.11 -7.18 15.19
C GLU A 152 6.16 -7.89 14.33
N GLN A 153 7.32 -7.27 14.12
CA GLN A 153 8.43 -7.91 13.42
C GLN A 153 8.85 -9.22 14.10
N THR A 154 8.82 -9.26 15.43
CA THR A 154 9.12 -10.46 16.22
C THR A 154 8.06 -11.56 16.02
N LYS A 155 6.78 -11.18 15.93
CA LYS A 155 5.70 -12.15 15.65
C LYS A 155 5.81 -12.73 14.24
N LEU A 156 6.10 -11.88 13.26
CA LEU A 156 6.28 -12.27 11.86
C LEU A 156 7.44 -13.26 11.67
N ALA A 157 8.50 -13.13 12.47
CA ALA A 157 9.69 -13.97 12.37
C ALA A 157 9.40 -15.46 12.56
N LYS A 158 8.38 -15.79 13.35
CA LYS A 158 7.98 -17.17 13.60
C LYS A 158 7.50 -17.91 12.35
N TYR A 159 6.95 -17.18 11.38
CA TYR A 159 6.26 -17.76 10.21
C TYR A 159 6.89 -17.36 8.88
N ALA A 160 7.95 -16.56 8.90
CA ALA A 160 8.57 -16.05 7.69
C ALA A 160 9.42 -17.13 7.02
N GLU A 161 9.24 -17.26 5.70
CA GLU A 161 10.09 -18.09 4.85
C GLU A 161 11.09 -17.27 4.04
N VAL A 162 10.87 -15.95 3.94
CA VAL A 162 11.72 -15.02 3.19
C VAL A 162 11.86 -13.67 3.92
N ALA A 163 13.03 -13.06 3.77
CA ALA A 163 13.33 -11.72 4.24
C ALA A 163 12.96 -10.68 3.15
N GLU A 164 11.75 -10.12 3.24
CA GLU A 164 11.27 -9.09 2.33
C GLU A 164 12.07 -7.76 2.53
N THR A 165 12.49 -7.12 1.44
CA THR A 165 13.21 -5.85 1.54
C THR A 165 12.32 -4.70 2.01
N TRP A 166 12.93 -3.59 2.48
CA TRP A 166 12.22 -2.35 2.75
C TRP A 166 11.32 -1.90 1.60
N TRP A 167 11.79 -2.04 0.35
CA TRP A 167 11.03 -1.60 -0.82
C TRP A 167 9.84 -2.49 -1.14
N ASN A 168 9.88 -3.77 -0.73
CA ASN A 168 8.75 -4.68 -0.83
C ASN A 168 7.71 -4.37 0.25
N MET A 169 8.14 -4.06 1.47
CA MET A 169 7.26 -3.91 2.63
C MET A 169 6.86 -2.48 2.98
N ARG A 170 7.49 -1.43 2.42
CA ARG A 170 7.34 -0.05 2.89
C ARG A 170 5.88 0.40 2.99
N THR A 171 5.03 -0.04 2.08
CA THR A 171 3.60 0.31 2.09
C THR A 171 2.91 -0.25 3.32
N GLU A 172 3.19 -1.51 3.65
CA GLU A 172 2.63 -2.21 4.81
C GLU A 172 3.23 -1.68 6.14
N ILE A 173 4.48 -1.21 6.11
CA ILE A 173 5.17 -0.65 7.28
C ILE A 173 4.79 0.80 7.52
N LEU A 174 4.56 1.60 6.48
CA LEU A 174 4.29 3.04 6.60
C LEU A 174 2.80 3.37 6.56
N GLY A 175 1.96 2.45 6.11
CA GLY A 175 0.57 2.73 5.74
C GLY A 175 0.50 3.63 4.50
N LYS A 176 -0.69 4.12 4.16
CA LYS A 176 -0.90 5.09 3.08
C LYS A 176 -1.63 6.33 3.58
N PRO A 177 -1.30 7.52 3.06
CA PRO A 177 -0.27 7.79 2.04
C PRO A 177 1.15 7.88 2.63
N HIS A 178 2.17 7.55 1.83
CA HIS A 178 3.56 7.53 2.28
C HIS A 178 4.56 7.97 1.20
N GLY A 179 5.75 8.34 1.66
CA GLY A 179 6.96 8.53 0.87
C GLY A 179 7.91 7.33 0.97
N SER A 180 9.19 7.57 0.71
CA SER A 180 10.20 6.49 0.77
C SER A 180 10.54 6.05 2.20
N ARG A 181 10.42 6.95 3.18
CA ARG A 181 10.83 6.77 4.58
C ARG A 181 9.94 7.50 5.60
N SER A 182 8.77 7.97 5.19
CA SER A 182 7.87 8.74 6.03
C SER A 182 6.43 8.56 5.56
N SER A 183 5.46 8.81 6.42
CA SER A 183 4.03 8.82 6.09
C SER A 183 3.31 9.81 7.00
N VAL A 184 1.98 9.81 6.95
CA VAL A 184 1.16 10.53 7.92
C VAL A 184 1.34 9.96 9.34
N PHE A 185 1.72 8.68 9.46
CA PHE A 185 1.94 8.03 10.74
C PHE A 185 3.34 8.21 11.31
N VAL A 186 4.37 8.31 10.46
CA VAL A 186 5.77 8.32 10.92
C VAL A 186 6.61 9.39 10.23
N SER A 187 7.40 10.09 11.04
CA SER A 187 8.36 11.08 10.54
C SER A 187 9.49 10.42 9.73
N PRO A 188 10.22 11.18 8.89
CA PRO A 188 11.38 10.67 8.15
C PRO A 188 12.47 10.05 9.04
N HIS A 189 12.64 10.59 10.26
CA HIS A 189 13.58 10.06 11.23
C HIS A 189 13.13 8.68 11.74
N THR A 190 11.88 8.57 12.17
CA THR A 190 11.29 7.32 12.67
C THR A 190 11.28 6.24 11.59
N GLY A 191 10.80 6.55 10.37
CA GLY A 191 10.79 5.59 9.27
C GLY A 191 12.20 5.20 8.81
N GLY A 192 13.19 6.09 8.92
CA GLY A 192 14.59 5.75 8.73
C GLY A 192 15.12 4.73 9.74
N ASN A 193 14.69 4.82 11.01
CA ASN A 193 15.05 3.85 12.04
C ASN A 193 14.33 2.51 11.84
N MET A 194 13.04 2.51 11.51
CA MET A 194 12.29 1.28 11.16
C MET A 194 12.95 0.53 10.00
N LYS A 195 13.39 1.26 8.97
CA LYS A 195 14.13 0.68 7.85
C LYS A 195 15.41 -0.03 8.32
N LYS A 196 16.23 0.63 9.15
CA LYS A 196 17.48 0.04 9.67
C LYS A 196 17.22 -1.21 10.50
N ILE A 197 16.16 -1.22 11.30
CA ILE A 197 15.75 -2.37 12.11
C ILE A 197 15.37 -3.54 11.19
N LEU A 198 14.53 -3.32 10.19
CA LEU A 198 14.17 -4.35 9.20
C LEU A 198 15.41 -4.91 8.50
N GLU A 199 16.30 -4.03 8.02
CA GLU A 199 17.52 -4.43 7.33
C GLU A 199 18.45 -5.28 8.24
N ALA A 200 18.57 -4.92 9.52
CA ALA A 200 19.33 -5.70 10.49
C ALA A 200 18.70 -7.08 10.76
N LEU A 201 17.38 -7.15 10.91
CA LEU A 201 16.67 -8.42 11.07
C LEU A 201 16.82 -9.30 9.82
N ASN A 202 16.66 -8.74 8.62
CA ASN A 202 16.88 -9.45 7.36
C ASN A 202 18.31 -10.01 7.28
N GLN A 203 19.32 -9.21 7.63
CA GLN A 203 20.74 -9.63 7.59
C GLN A 203 21.08 -10.68 8.65
N SER A 204 20.33 -10.76 9.75
CA SER A 204 20.52 -11.81 10.76
C SER A 204 20.11 -13.21 10.28
N GLY A 205 19.34 -13.29 9.19
CA GLY A 205 18.80 -14.55 8.67
C GLY A 205 17.54 -15.04 9.38
N VAL A 206 17.01 -14.28 10.36
CA VAL A 206 15.82 -14.68 11.15
C VAL A 206 14.56 -14.93 10.29
N TYR A 207 14.45 -14.26 9.14
CA TYR A 207 13.33 -14.40 8.21
C TYR A 207 13.64 -15.35 7.03
N GLY A 208 14.83 -15.94 6.97
CA GLY A 208 15.27 -16.73 5.82
C GLY A 208 15.92 -15.88 4.70
N PRO A 209 16.00 -16.41 3.46
CA PRO A 209 16.69 -15.75 2.34
C PRO A 209 16.05 -14.42 1.93
N ILE A 210 16.88 -13.47 1.50
CA ILE A 210 16.42 -12.16 1.04
C ILE A 210 15.64 -12.29 -0.26
N LYS A 211 14.41 -11.78 -0.26
CA LYS A 211 13.56 -11.65 -1.44
C LYS A 211 13.49 -10.19 -1.87
N GLU A 212 13.96 -9.93 -3.09
CA GLU A 212 13.90 -8.61 -3.72
C GLU A 212 12.99 -8.68 -4.95
N SER A 213 11.93 -7.85 -4.97
CA SER A 213 10.95 -7.83 -6.06
C SER A 213 10.50 -6.41 -6.43
N SER A 214 10.69 -5.42 -5.58
CA SER A 214 10.41 -4.01 -5.87
C SER A 214 11.64 -3.31 -6.41
N LEU A 215 11.48 -2.55 -7.51
CA LEU A 215 12.54 -1.71 -8.08
C LEU A 215 12.40 -0.22 -7.69
N GLU A 216 11.53 0.10 -6.73
CA GLU A 216 11.19 1.49 -6.41
C GLU A 216 12.33 2.33 -5.81
N MET A 217 13.44 1.68 -5.43
CA MET A 217 14.69 2.35 -5.06
C MET A 217 15.36 3.04 -6.26
N ILE A 218 15.10 2.56 -7.47
CA ILE A 218 15.55 3.13 -8.74
C ILE A 218 14.57 4.24 -9.12
N SER A 219 15.06 5.37 -9.67
CA SER A 219 14.17 6.46 -10.09
C SER A 219 13.21 6.04 -11.21
N ALA A 220 12.01 6.65 -11.25
CA ALA A 220 10.99 6.33 -12.26
C ALA A 220 11.54 6.40 -13.70
N LYS A 221 12.31 7.45 -14.02
CA LYS A 221 12.97 7.60 -15.33
C LYS A 221 13.91 6.44 -15.68
N LYS A 222 14.64 5.90 -14.70
CA LYS A 222 15.52 4.75 -14.91
C LYS A 222 14.70 3.46 -15.08
N ARG A 223 13.63 3.28 -14.30
CA ARG A 223 12.72 2.13 -14.45
C ARG A 223 12.02 2.13 -15.81
N GLU A 224 11.55 3.29 -16.26
CA GLU A 224 10.99 3.47 -17.61
C GLU A 224 12.03 3.12 -18.68
N LYS A 225 13.28 3.55 -18.51
CA LYS A 225 14.38 3.21 -19.43
C LYS A 225 14.65 1.70 -19.46
N ILE A 226 14.62 1.01 -18.32
CA ILE A 226 14.74 -0.45 -18.24
C ILE A 226 13.61 -1.10 -19.04
N SER A 227 12.36 -0.70 -18.78
CA SER A 227 11.19 -1.25 -19.46
C SER A 227 11.27 -1.04 -20.98
N ASN A 228 11.57 0.18 -21.42
CA ASN A 228 11.70 0.52 -22.84
C ASN A 228 12.85 -0.25 -23.51
N THR A 229 13.99 -0.42 -22.84
CA THR A 229 15.13 -1.18 -23.38
C THR A 229 14.75 -2.63 -23.63
N LEU A 230 14.10 -3.28 -22.66
CA LEU A 230 13.72 -4.68 -22.77
C LEU A 230 12.58 -4.92 -23.77
N ILE A 231 11.52 -4.10 -23.71
CA ILE A 231 10.37 -4.21 -24.63
C ILE A 231 10.81 -3.93 -26.07
N SER A 232 11.55 -2.86 -26.33
CA SER A 232 12.00 -2.54 -27.69
C SER A 232 12.93 -3.62 -28.26
N THR A 233 13.78 -4.22 -27.44
CA THR A 233 14.65 -5.32 -27.88
C THR A 233 13.84 -6.58 -28.17
N ALA A 234 12.84 -6.90 -27.34
CA ALA A 234 11.93 -8.01 -27.61
C ALA A 234 11.18 -7.80 -28.95
N ILE A 235 10.63 -6.61 -29.19
CA ILE A 235 9.95 -6.28 -30.46
C ILE A 235 10.90 -6.38 -31.66
N LYS A 236 12.17 -5.97 -31.54
CA LYS A 236 13.14 -6.13 -32.64
C LYS A 236 13.44 -7.59 -32.98
N ASN A 237 13.37 -8.48 -31.99
CA ASN A 237 13.58 -9.92 -32.17
C ASN A 237 12.27 -10.67 -32.45
N TYR A 238 11.13 -9.97 -32.41
CA TYR A 238 9.82 -10.56 -32.66
C TYR A 238 9.68 -10.90 -34.14
N GLN A 239 9.50 -12.18 -34.42
CA GLN A 239 9.13 -12.69 -35.73
C GLN A 239 7.74 -13.31 -35.61
N PRO A 240 6.69 -12.64 -36.12
CA PRO A 240 5.36 -13.22 -36.11
C PRO A 240 5.40 -14.54 -36.89
N LYS A 241 5.01 -15.64 -36.25
CA LYS A 241 4.76 -16.90 -36.96
C LYS A 241 3.34 -16.83 -37.50
N ASP A 242 3.18 -17.12 -38.78
CA ASP A 242 1.86 -17.27 -39.39
C ASP A 242 1.03 -18.25 -38.52
N GLN A 243 -0.15 -17.80 -38.07
CA GLN A 243 -1.13 -18.52 -37.24
C GLN A 243 -0.90 -18.59 -35.72
N ALA A 244 0.19 -18.05 -35.15
CA ALA A 244 0.40 -18.08 -33.69
C ALA A 244 -0.18 -16.84 -32.99
N GLU A 245 -1.23 -17.02 -32.18
CA GLU A 245 -1.80 -15.94 -31.34
C GLU A 245 -0.79 -15.37 -30.33
N VAL A 246 0.19 -16.19 -29.92
CA VAL A 246 1.23 -15.84 -28.96
C VAL A 246 2.57 -16.35 -29.48
N SER A 247 3.56 -15.47 -29.51
CA SER A 247 4.94 -15.83 -29.83
C SER A 247 5.82 -15.77 -28.59
N GLU A 248 6.39 -16.91 -28.22
CA GLU A 248 7.37 -17.03 -27.14
C GLU A 248 8.75 -17.35 -27.72
N PHE A 249 9.77 -16.63 -27.28
CA PHE A 249 11.15 -16.79 -27.74
C PHE A 249 12.13 -16.29 -26.70
N SER A 250 13.41 -16.64 -26.87
CA SER A 250 14.49 -16.16 -26.01
C SER A 250 15.50 -15.34 -26.80
N PHE A 251 16.06 -14.32 -26.17
CA PHE A 251 17.16 -13.53 -26.73
C PHE A 251 18.16 -13.17 -25.64
N GLU A 252 19.41 -12.96 -26.03
CA GLU A 252 20.45 -12.46 -25.13
C GLU A 252 20.46 -10.94 -25.15
N LEU A 253 20.59 -10.32 -23.97
CA LEU A 253 20.86 -8.89 -23.85
C LEU A 253 21.69 -8.60 -22.59
N ARG A 254 22.86 -7.98 -22.79
CA ARG A 254 23.76 -7.51 -21.72
C ARG A 254 24.16 -8.60 -20.71
N GLY A 255 24.43 -9.79 -21.23
CA GLY A 255 24.85 -10.98 -20.50
C GLY A 255 23.71 -11.75 -19.83
N GLU A 256 22.45 -11.38 -20.08
CA GLU A 256 21.28 -12.06 -19.53
C GLU A 256 20.46 -12.74 -20.62
N GLN A 257 19.93 -13.93 -20.30
CA GLN A 257 18.96 -14.62 -21.14
C GLN A 257 17.55 -14.11 -20.84
N CYS A 258 16.94 -13.44 -21.81
CA CYS A 258 15.62 -12.86 -21.72
C CYS A 258 14.59 -13.77 -22.38
N LYS A 259 13.60 -14.24 -21.62
CA LYS A 259 12.42 -14.95 -22.13
C LYS A 259 11.34 -13.93 -22.47
N ALA A 260 11.05 -13.75 -23.76
CA ALA A 260 10.00 -12.86 -24.25
C ALA A 260 8.74 -13.61 -24.63
N ARG A 261 7.60 -12.97 -24.38
CA ARG A 261 6.29 -13.34 -24.86
C ARG A 261 5.63 -12.12 -25.49
N VAL A 262 5.27 -12.22 -26.75
CA VAL A 262 4.56 -11.19 -27.51
C VAL A 262 3.22 -11.76 -27.95
N ARG A 263 2.15 -11.01 -27.71
CA ARG A 263 0.79 -11.36 -28.11
C ARG A 263 0.17 -10.15 -28.79
N ASP A 264 -0.45 -10.37 -29.93
CA ASP A 264 -1.36 -9.38 -30.51
C ASP A 264 -2.65 -9.36 -29.69
N THR A 265 -2.94 -8.24 -29.03
CA THR A 265 -4.06 -8.14 -28.09
C THR A 265 -5.40 -8.35 -28.79
N TRP A 266 -5.54 -7.81 -30.00
CA TRP A 266 -6.79 -7.75 -30.74
C TRP A 266 -6.76 -8.52 -32.07
N GLN A 267 -5.62 -9.13 -32.41
CA GLN A 267 -5.39 -9.84 -33.68
C GLN A 267 -5.51 -8.93 -34.92
N ASP A 268 -5.28 -7.63 -34.74
CA ASP A 268 -5.34 -6.60 -35.77
C ASP A 268 -3.99 -5.92 -36.03
N GLY A 269 -2.95 -6.31 -35.28
CA GLY A 269 -1.61 -5.74 -35.35
C GLY A 269 -1.48 -4.33 -34.76
N GLU A 270 -2.52 -3.78 -34.13
CA GLU A 270 -2.51 -2.41 -33.61
C GLU A 270 -1.85 -2.32 -32.22
N GLU A 271 -2.00 -3.37 -31.42
CA GLU A 271 -1.46 -3.43 -30.06
C GLU A 271 -0.82 -4.79 -29.78
N LEU A 272 0.46 -4.76 -29.45
CA LEU A 272 1.20 -5.94 -29.01
C LEU A 272 1.43 -5.87 -27.51
N SER A 273 0.87 -6.82 -26.76
CA SER A 273 1.24 -7.08 -25.38
C SER A 273 2.61 -7.75 -25.34
N VAL A 274 3.55 -7.16 -24.61
CA VAL A 274 4.93 -7.63 -24.50
C VAL A 274 5.25 -7.91 -23.04
N ARG A 275 5.78 -9.11 -22.78
CA ARG A 275 6.36 -9.51 -21.50
C ARG A 275 7.78 -9.98 -21.71
N VAL A 276 8.71 -9.49 -20.90
CA VAL A 276 10.10 -9.93 -20.88
C VAL A 276 10.45 -10.35 -19.45
N GLN A 277 10.94 -11.58 -19.32
CA GLN A 277 11.31 -12.19 -18.05
C GLN A 277 12.78 -12.64 -18.07
N ILE A 278 13.49 -12.36 -16.97
CA ILE A 278 14.83 -12.89 -16.69
C ILE A 278 14.75 -13.73 -15.41
N GLY A 279 15.38 -14.90 -15.44
CA GLY A 279 15.28 -15.89 -14.39
C GLY A 279 14.09 -16.84 -14.55
N GLU A 280 13.97 -17.77 -13.60
CA GLU A 280 12.94 -18.80 -13.64
C GLU A 280 11.58 -18.28 -13.17
N ILE A 281 10.50 -19.00 -13.52
CA ILE A 281 9.12 -18.60 -13.17
C ILE A 281 8.95 -18.45 -11.65
N ASN A 282 9.59 -19.32 -10.87
CA ASN A 282 9.49 -19.34 -9.41
C ASN A 282 10.53 -18.45 -8.69
N ASP A 283 11.53 -17.94 -9.42
CA ASP A 283 12.53 -16.97 -8.91
C ASP A 283 12.78 -15.92 -10.00
N CYS A 284 11.72 -15.15 -10.27
CA CYS A 284 11.75 -14.13 -11.30
C CYS A 284 12.70 -13.00 -10.89
N SER A 285 13.86 -12.95 -11.55
CA SER A 285 14.91 -12.00 -11.22
C SER A 285 14.67 -10.62 -11.82
N LEU A 286 13.94 -10.54 -12.95
CA LEU A 286 13.41 -9.30 -13.51
C LEU A 286 12.19 -9.60 -14.38
N LEU A 287 11.12 -8.82 -14.21
CA LEU A 287 9.93 -8.86 -15.03
C LEU A 287 9.60 -7.45 -15.54
N VAL A 288 9.47 -7.35 -16.86
CA VAL A 288 8.99 -6.16 -17.56
C VAL A 288 7.76 -6.53 -18.37
N GLN A 289 6.75 -5.68 -18.33
CA GLN A 289 5.52 -5.85 -19.09
C GLN A 289 5.07 -4.52 -19.66
N GLY A 290 4.34 -4.56 -20.77
CA GLY A 290 3.75 -3.38 -21.37
C GLY A 290 3.08 -3.68 -22.70
N TYR A 291 2.77 -2.61 -23.40
CA TYR A 291 2.14 -2.62 -24.70
C TYR A 291 3.02 -1.86 -25.69
N PHE A 292 3.11 -2.36 -26.91
CA PHE A 292 3.75 -1.70 -28.03
C PHE A 292 2.71 -1.45 -29.12
N TYR A 293 2.64 -0.21 -29.59
CA TYR A 293 1.72 0.21 -30.64
C TYR A 293 2.51 0.43 -31.94
N PRO A 294 2.52 -0.52 -32.90
CA PRO A 294 3.43 -0.47 -34.04
C PRO A 294 3.25 0.77 -34.93
N GLN A 295 2.01 1.14 -35.22
CA GLN A 295 1.70 2.30 -36.07
C GLN A 295 2.22 3.62 -35.48
N LYS A 296 2.20 3.75 -34.15
CA LYS A 296 2.62 4.96 -33.44
C LYS A 296 4.09 4.89 -32.99
N ASN A 297 4.68 3.69 -33.02
CA ASN A 297 5.97 3.38 -32.42
C ASN A 297 6.07 3.83 -30.94
N ILE A 298 5.01 3.57 -30.17
CA ILE A 298 4.90 3.95 -28.75
C ILE A 298 4.99 2.70 -27.89
N ILE A 299 5.74 2.79 -26.78
CA ILE A 299 5.73 1.82 -25.70
C ILE A 299 4.97 2.40 -24.52
N GLN A 300 4.01 1.65 -24.00
CA GLN A 300 3.37 1.92 -22.70
C GLN A 300 3.75 0.80 -21.74
N SER A 301 4.68 1.08 -20.82
CA SER A 301 5.18 0.08 -19.89
C SER A 301 4.46 0.12 -18.55
N LEU A 302 4.32 -1.06 -17.95
CA LEU A 302 3.99 -1.22 -16.54
C LEU A 302 5.26 -1.07 -15.70
N GLU A 303 5.10 -0.83 -14.40
CA GLU A 303 6.22 -0.73 -13.47
C GLU A 303 6.97 -2.07 -13.37
N PRO A 304 8.29 -2.10 -13.64
CA PRO A 304 9.06 -3.34 -13.62
C PRO A 304 9.29 -3.81 -12.19
N THR A 305 9.43 -5.13 -12.03
CA THR A 305 9.66 -5.79 -10.73
C THR A 305 10.86 -6.73 -10.82
N GLY A 306 11.58 -6.93 -9.72
CA GLY A 306 12.72 -7.85 -9.65
C GLY A 306 13.88 -7.34 -8.80
N LYS A 307 15.05 -7.95 -9.03
CA LYS A 307 16.31 -7.71 -8.33
C LYS A 307 17.01 -6.50 -8.92
N ARG A 308 17.43 -5.56 -8.07
CA ARG A 308 18.07 -4.30 -8.51
C ARG A 308 19.31 -4.55 -9.35
N MET A 309 20.18 -5.48 -8.94
CA MET A 309 21.44 -5.76 -9.63
C MET A 309 21.24 -6.22 -11.08
N ILE A 310 20.13 -6.94 -11.35
CA ILE A 310 19.78 -7.38 -12.70
C ILE A 310 19.18 -6.22 -13.48
N ALA A 311 18.23 -5.49 -12.87
CA ALA A 311 17.56 -4.36 -13.51
C ALA A 311 18.53 -3.25 -13.94
N GLU A 312 19.51 -2.90 -13.11
CA GLU A 312 20.49 -1.85 -13.41
C GLU A 312 21.35 -2.15 -14.63
N LYS A 313 21.47 -3.42 -15.04
CA LYS A 313 22.15 -3.79 -16.29
C LYS A 313 21.48 -3.18 -17.51
N PHE A 314 20.21 -2.78 -17.47
CA PHE A 314 19.42 -2.32 -18.64
C PHE A 314 19.11 -0.82 -18.64
N VAL A 315 19.73 -0.07 -17.73
CA VAL A 315 19.65 1.41 -17.67
C VAL A 315 20.52 2.05 -18.75
#